data_AF-A0A535V1H2-F1
#
_entry.id   AF-A0A535V1H2-F1
#
_cell.length_a   1.000
_cell.length_b   1.000
_cell.length_c   1.000
_cell.angle_alpha   90.00
_cell.angle_beta   90.00
_cell.angle_gamma   90.00
#
_symmetry.space_group_name_H-M   'P 1'
#
loop_
_entity.id
_entity.type
_entity.pdbx_description
1 polymer ?
#
loop_
_entity_poly.entity_id
_entity_poly.type
_entity_poly.pdbx_seq_one_letter_code
_entity_poly.pdbx_strand_id
1 'polypeptide(L)'
;MTIAVMVLRIAVLVALVMGIIFWTGNLENLQLVHMLIGFIVVLSLWVIGLAQGFIKGGSFGLAVATFIVGLLLAIVGLYQQNWLPGSAHWVIQVIHLLLGLSAIGLGEMIYARTRKRLKTTVAA
;
A
#
# COMPACT_ATOMS: atom_id res chain seq x y z
N MET A 1 11.79 -10.01 3.10
CA MET A 1 10.62 -9.36 3.70
C MET A 1 10.95 -8.04 4.41
N THR A 2 11.95 -7.97 5.30
CA THR A 2 12.30 -6.71 6.02
C THR A 2 12.54 -5.51 5.10
N ILE A 3 13.30 -5.70 4.02
CA ILE A 3 13.57 -4.62 3.04
C ILE A 3 12.26 -4.13 2.42
N ALA A 4 11.40 -5.02 1.93
CA ALA A 4 10.12 -4.66 1.33
C ALA A 4 9.22 -3.88 2.29
N VAL A 5 9.22 -4.21 3.59
CA VAL A 5 8.47 -3.47 4.62
C VAL A 5 9.05 -2.07 4.84
N MET A 6 10.37 -1.93 4.90
CA MET A 6 11.00 -0.60 5.03
C MET A 6 10.73 0.27 3.80
N VAL A 7 10.82 -0.30 2.60
CA VAL A 7 10.43 0.38 1.37
C VAL A 7 8.96 0.79 1.41
N LEU A 8 8.05 -0.11 1.80
CA LEU A 8 6.63 0.19 1.94
C LEU A 8 6.38 1.36 2.91
N ARG A 9 7.01 1.35 4.10
CA ARG A 9 6.88 2.42 5.11
C ARG A 9 7.27 3.78 4.54
N ILE A 10 8.46 3.86 3.96
CA ILE A 10 9.00 5.11 3.42
C ILE A 10 8.14 5.56 2.24
N ALA A 11 7.81 4.67 1.32
CA ALA A 11 7.01 4.98 0.14
C ALA A 11 5.60 5.46 0.51
N VAL A 12 4.92 4.80 1.46
CA VAL A 12 3.59 5.25 1.93
C VAL A 12 3.69 6.60 2.64
N LEU A 13 4.70 6.84 3.47
CA LEU A 13 4.89 8.13 4.13
C LEU A 13 5.08 9.26 3.11
N VAL A 14 5.95 9.05 2.13
CA VAL A 14 6.21 10.02 1.05
C VAL A 14 4.94 10.23 0.22
N ALA A 15 4.25 9.16 -0.19
CA ALA A 15 3.02 9.25 -0.95
C ALA A 15 1.91 9.97 -0.17
N LEU A 16 1.78 9.73 1.13
CA LEU A 16 0.80 10.38 1.99
C LEU A 16 1.05 11.89 2.07
N VAL A 17 2.29 12.30 2.32
CA VAL A 17 2.66 13.72 2.37
C VAL A 17 2.37 14.39 1.03
N MET A 18 2.79 13.78 -0.08
CA MET A 18 2.50 14.30 -1.43
C MET A 18 1.00 14.36 -1.72
N GLY A 19 0.24 13.33 -1.36
CA GLY A 19 -1.20 13.28 -1.56
C GLY A 19 -1.94 14.40 -0.83
N ILE A 20 -1.54 14.71 0.41
CA ILE A 20 -2.10 15.84 1.16
C ILE A 20 -1.74 17.18 0.50
N ILE A 21 -0.49 17.34 0.05
CA ILE A 21 -0.08 18.55 -0.68
C ILE A 21 -0.95 18.75 -1.93
N PHE A 22 -1.17 17.69 -2.72
CA PHE A 22 -1.99 17.77 -3.93
C PHE A 22 -3.47 18.03 -3.61
N TRP A 23 -3.99 17.42 -2.55
CA TRP A 23 -5.37 17.65 -2.11
C TRP A 23 -5.60 19.13 -1.77
N THR A 24 -4.58 19.82 -1.25
CA THR A 24 -4.66 21.27 -0.98
C THR A 24 -4.44 22.16 -2.22
N GLY A 25 -4.36 21.59 -3.42
CA GLY A 25 -4.14 22.32 -4.68
C GLY A 25 -2.70 22.78 -4.90
N ASN A 26 -1.72 22.13 -4.26
CA ASN A 26 -0.31 22.51 -4.34
C ASN A 26 0.51 21.43 -5.07
N LEU A 27 1.61 21.84 -5.72
CA LEU A 27 2.62 20.96 -6.35
C LEU A 27 2.09 19.89 -7.31
N GLU A 28 0.97 20.14 -8.01
CA GLU A 28 0.36 19.19 -8.95
C GLU A 28 1.32 18.72 -10.07
N ASN A 29 2.32 19.54 -10.41
CA ASN A 29 3.38 19.19 -11.35
C ASN A 29 4.23 17.97 -10.93
N LEU A 30 4.16 17.55 -9.66
CA LEU A 30 4.83 16.36 -9.13
C LEU A 30 3.94 15.10 -9.13
N GLN A 31 2.76 15.14 -9.77
CA GLN A 31 1.83 14.01 -9.81
C GLN A 31 2.47 12.72 -10.35
N LEU A 32 3.31 12.80 -11.40
CA LEU A 32 4.00 11.63 -11.95
C LEU A 32 4.92 10.97 -10.92
N VAL A 33 5.60 11.76 -10.08
CA VAL A 33 6.45 11.25 -9.00
C VAL A 33 5.60 10.53 -7.95
N HIS A 34 4.47 11.10 -7.55
CA HIS A 34 3.55 10.44 -6.63
C HIS A 34 3.03 9.11 -7.18
N MET A 35 2.68 9.05 -8.47
CA MET A 35 2.26 7.80 -9.12
C MET A 35 3.39 6.75 -9.10
N LEU A 36 4.63 7.14 -9.39
CA LEU A 36 5.78 6.23 -9.30
C LEU A 36 5.95 5.69 -7.87
N ILE A 37 5.87 6.54 -6.86
CA ILE A 37 5.92 6.11 -5.46
C ILE A 37 4.73 5.19 -5.12
N GLY A 38 3.53 5.49 -5.62
CA GLY A 38 2.34 4.64 -5.50
C GLY A 38 2.55 3.23 -6.09
N PHE A 39 3.18 3.12 -7.26
CA PHE A 39 3.56 1.81 -7.81
C PHE A 39 4.58 1.08 -6.93
N ILE A 40 5.55 1.79 -6.35
CA ILE A 40 6.49 1.20 -5.39
C ILE A 40 5.76 0.67 -4.14
N VAL A 41 4.74 1.38 -3.64
CA VAL A 41 3.86 0.91 -2.55
C VAL A 41 3.18 -0.40 -2.93
N VAL A 42 2.52 -0.45 -4.10
CA VAL A 42 1.79 -1.64 -4.59
C VAL A 42 2.72 -2.84 -4.74
N LEU A 43 3.86 -2.66 -5.41
CA LEU A 43 4.84 -3.73 -5.62
C LEU A 43 5.42 -4.22 -4.29
N SER A 44 5.73 -3.32 -3.35
CA SER A 44 6.21 -3.69 -2.03
C SER A 44 5.19 -4.52 -1.25
N LEU A 45 3.91 -4.13 -1.31
CA LEU A 45 2.82 -4.86 -0.68
C LEU A 45 2.66 -6.27 -1.28
N TRP A 46 2.70 -6.40 -2.60
CA TRP A 46 2.63 -7.72 -3.26
C TRP A 46 3.83 -8.60 -2.93
N VAL A 47 5.05 -8.04 -2.88
CA VAL A 47 6.24 -8.77 -2.43
C VAL A 47 6.08 -9.28 -1.00
N ILE A 48 5.52 -8.48 -0.09
CA ILE A 48 5.24 -8.91 1.29
C ILE A 48 4.20 -10.03 1.32
N GLY A 49 3.12 -9.89 0.55
CA GLY A 49 2.04 -10.88 0.44
C GLY A 49 2.48 -12.21 -0.17
N LEU A 50 3.37 -12.19 -1.17
CA LEU A 50 3.99 -13.39 -1.73
C LEU A 50 5.01 -14.01 -0.77
N ALA A 51 5.88 -13.19 -0.16
CA ALA A 51 6.95 -13.66 0.71
C ALA A 51 6.43 -14.47 1.91
N GLN A 52 5.30 -14.08 2.49
CA GLN A 52 4.69 -14.85 3.59
C GLN A 52 4.10 -16.20 3.15
N GLY A 53 3.75 -16.36 1.87
CA GLY A 53 3.27 -17.62 1.30
C GLY A 53 4.35 -18.72 1.25
N PHE A 54 5.63 -18.33 1.19
CA PHE A 54 6.76 -19.27 1.21
C PHE A 54 7.18 -19.69 2.64
N ILE A 55 6.48 -19.23 3.67
CA ILE A 55 6.78 -19.54 5.07
C ILE A 55 5.75 -20.57 5.58
N LYS A 56 6.23 -21.57 6.32
CA LYS A 56 5.36 -22.63 6.88
C LYS A 56 4.24 -22.01 7.73
N GLY A 57 2.99 -22.27 7.35
CA GLY A 57 1.81 -21.69 7.99
C GLY A 57 1.47 -20.26 7.55
N GLY A 58 1.96 -19.83 6.37
CA GLY A 58 1.49 -18.64 5.67
C GLY A 58 -0.01 -18.71 5.35
N SER A 59 -0.62 -17.56 5.13
CA SER A 59 -2.06 -17.45 4.86
C SER A 59 -2.32 -17.07 3.40
N PHE A 60 -2.88 -17.99 2.62
CA PHE A 60 -3.29 -17.69 1.25
C PHE A 60 -4.30 -16.52 1.18
N GLY A 61 -5.25 -16.47 2.11
CA GLY A 61 -6.22 -15.37 2.18
C GLY A 61 -5.57 -14.00 2.39
N LEU A 62 -4.52 -13.91 3.22
CA LEU A 62 -3.76 -12.66 3.37
C LEU A 62 -2.97 -12.29 2.11
N ALA A 63 -2.43 -13.27 1.39
CA ALA A 63 -1.77 -13.02 0.10
C ALA A 63 -2.77 -12.43 -0.90
N VAL A 64 -3.93 -13.07 -1.08
CA VAL A 64 -5.00 -12.55 -1.96
C VAL A 64 -5.43 -11.15 -1.54
N ALA A 65 -5.60 -10.89 -0.25
CA ALA A 65 -5.96 -9.56 0.26
C ALA A 65 -4.93 -8.49 -0.14
N THR A 66 -3.62 -8.78 -0.08
CA THR A 66 -2.59 -7.84 -0.54
C THR A 66 -2.70 -7.52 -2.02
N PHE A 67 -3.04 -8.51 -2.85
CA PHE A 67 -3.21 -8.32 -4.29
C PHE A 67 -4.44 -7.47 -4.60
N ILE A 68 -5.58 -7.78 -3.96
CA ILE A 68 -6.82 -7.02 -4.13
C ILE A 68 -6.61 -5.56 -3.70
N VAL A 69 -6.08 -5.31 -2.49
CA VAL A 69 -5.87 -3.95 -2.00
C VAL A 69 -4.87 -3.19 -2.88
N GLY A 70 -3.76 -3.82 -3.27
CA GLY A 70 -2.79 -3.19 -4.17
C GLY A 70 -3.37 -2.86 -5.54
N LEU A 71 -4.18 -3.75 -6.12
CA LEU A 71 -4.84 -3.52 -7.41
C LEU A 71 -5.88 -2.40 -7.31
N LEU A 72 -6.74 -2.42 -6.28
CA LEU A 72 -7.71 -1.36 -6.03
C LEU A 72 -7.01 -0.01 -5.85
N LEU A 73 -5.92 0.03 -5.06
CA LEU A 73 -5.12 1.25 -4.86
C LEU A 73 -4.59 1.80 -6.19
N ALA A 74 -4.02 0.93 -7.04
CA ALA A 74 -3.49 1.31 -8.35
C ALA A 74 -4.57 1.83 -9.29
N ILE A 75 -5.69 1.11 -9.42
CA ILE A 75 -6.81 1.49 -10.30
C ILE A 75 -7.39 2.83 -9.83
N VAL A 76 -7.74 2.94 -8.55
CA VAL A 76 -8.31 4.17 -7.99
C VAL A 76 -7.35 5.34 -8.19
N GLY A 77 -6.05 5.16 -7.92
CA GLY A 77 -5.05 6.23 -8.07
C GLY A 77 -4.86 6.68 -9.52
N LEU A 78 -4.81 5.74 -10.48
CA LEU A 78 -4.63 6.04 -11.90
C LEU A 78 -5.82 6.81 -12.49
N TYR A 79 -7.03 6.48 -12.06
CA TYR A 79 -8.25 7.06 -12.61
C TYR A 79 -8.87 8.15 -11.72
N GLN A 80 -8.27 8.47 -10.57
CA GLN A 80 -8.84 9.36 -9.56
C GLN A 80 -9.34 10.69 -10.16
N GLN A 81 -8.52 11.36 -10.96
CA GLN A 81 -8.83 12.67 -11.55
C GLN A 81 -10.07 12.66 -12.46
N ASN A 82 -10.41 11.51 -13.02
CA ASN A 82 -11.54 11.35 -13.93
C ASN A 82 -12.81 10.86 -13.23
N TRP A 83 -12.73 10.55 -11.93
CA TRP A 83 -13.84 10.01 -11.16
C TRP A 83 -14.45 11.09 -10.26
N LEU A 84 -15.78 11.17 -10.30
CA LEU A 84 -16.58 12.12 -9.54
C LEU A 84 -16.07 13.57 -9.63
N PRO A 85 -15.80 14.13 -10.83
CA PRO A 85 -15.27 15.49 -10.95
C PRO A 85 -16.24 16.52 -10.33
N GLY A 86 -15.69 17.62 -9.81
CA GLY A 86 -16.46 18.69 -9.16
C GLY A 86 -16.60 18.50 -7.65
N SER A 87 -17.75 18.88 -7.09
CA SER A 87 -17.96 18.94 -5.62
C SER A 87 -17.91 17.58 -4.92
N ALA A 88 -18.08 16.47 -5.65
CA ALA A 88 -18.00 15.12 -5.11
C ALA A 88 -16.60 14.50 -5.18
N HIS A 89 -15.61 15.19 -5.78
CA HIS A 89 -14.29 14.61 -6.07
C HIS A 89 -13.53 14.21 -4.81
N TRP A 90 -13.75 14.90 -3.70
CA TRP A 90 -13.13 14.57 -2.42
C TRP A 90 -13.46 13.14 -1.96
N VAL A 91 -14.60 12.56 -2.37
CA VAL A 91 -14.99 11.19 -2.00
C VAL A 91 -13.98 10.19 -2.57
N ILE A 92 -13.58 10.35 -3.83
CA ILE A 92 -12.61 9.44 -4.44
C ILE A 92 -11.20 9.65 -3.85
N GLN A 93 -10.85 10.88 -3.48
CA GLN A 93 -9.60 11.18 -2.78
C GLN A 93 -9.53 10.48 -1.41
N VAL A 94 -10.63 10.48 -0.64
CA VAL A 94 -10.72 9.75 0.64
C VAL A 94 -10.61 8.24 0.43
N ILE A 95 -11.30 7.68 -0.57
CA ILE A 95 -11.21 6.24 -0.88
C ILE A 95 -9.77 5.87 -1.21
N HIS A 96 -9.09 6.66 -2.05
CA HIS A 96 -7.68 6.43 -2.39
C HIS A 96 -6.78 6.49 -1.15
N LEU A 97 -6.96 7.49 -0.29
CA LEU A 97 -6.24 7.61 0.98
C LEU A 97 -6.43 6.37 1.86
N LEU A 98 -7.68 5.92 2.04
CA LEU A 98 -7.99 4.75 2.87
C LEU A 98 -7.38 3.46 2.29
N LEU A 99 -7.33 3.32 0.97
CA LEU A 99 -6.62 2.21 0.31
C LEU A 99 -5.11 2.27 0.57
N GLY A 100 -4.51 3.46 0.54
CA GLY A 100 -3.10 3.66 0.89
C GLY A 100 -2.80 3.29 2.35
N LEU A 101 -3.67 3.70 3.28
CA LEU A 101 -3.57 3.33 4.69
C LEU A 101 -3.79 1.82 4.90
N SER A 102 -4.70 1.21 4.15
CA SER A 102 -4.93 -0.23 4.16
C SER A 102 -3.69 -1.00 3.67
N ALA A 103 -2.99 -0.49 2.65
CA ALA A 103 -1.76 -1.09 2.15
C ALA A 103 -0.67 -1.18 3.23
N ILE A 104 -0.38 -0.08 3.94
CA ILE A 104 0.60 -0.11 5.05
C ILE A 104 0.11 -0.99 6.21
N GLY A 105 -1.17 -0.90 6.58
CA GLY A 105 -1.75 -1.71 7.66
C GLY A 105 -1.61 -3.22 7.39
N LEU A 106 -1.91 -3.66 6.16
CA LEU A 106 -1.72 -5.05 5.74
C LEU A 106 -0.24 -5.45 5.77
N GLY A 107 0.64 -4.60 5.24
CA GLY A 107 2.09 -4.86 5.23
C GLY A 107 2.67 -5.06 6.63
N GLU A 108 2.33 -4.17 7.57
CA GLU A 108 2.77 -4.25 8.97
C GLU A 108 2.20 -5.48 9.69
N MET A 109 0.91 -5.75 9.51
CA MET A 109 0.27 -6.92 10.12
C MET A 109 0.94 -8.22 9.65
N ILE A 110 1.16 -8.38 8.35
CA ILE A 110 1.80 -9.57 7.77
C ILE A 110 3.23 -9.68 8.30
N TYR A 111 3.98 -8.58 8.33
CA TYR A 111 5.34 -8.56 8.85
C TYR A 111 5.42 -9.02 10.31
N ALA A 112 4.56 -8.48 11.17
CA ALA A 112 4.52 -8.83 12.59
C ALA A 112 4.15 -10.31 12.81
N ARG A 113 3.13 -10.80 12.10
CA ARG A 113 2.70 -12.22 12.16
C ARG A 113 3.82 -13.15 11.72
N THR A 114 4.47 -12.84 10.60
CA THR A 114 5.55 -13.66 10.06
C THR A 114 6.78 -13.66 10.98
N ARG A 115 7.18 -12.50 11.53
CA ARG A 115 8.29 -12.40 12.48
C ARG A 115 8.02 -13.21 13.75
N LYS A 116 6.79 -13.20 14.28
CA LYS A 116 6.39 -14.01 15.44
C LYS A 116 6.53 -15.51 15.13
N ARG A 117 6.07 -15.95 13.96
CA ARG A 117 6.15 -17.37 13.54
C ARG A 117 7.58 -17.86 13.39
N LEU A 118 8.44 -17.11 12.73
CA LEU A 118 9.84 -17.49 12.55
C LEU A 118 10.57 -17.67 13.90
N LYS A 119 10.27 -16.84 14.90
CA LYS A 119 10.79 -17.02 16.27
C LYS A 119 10.30 -18.32 16.90
N THR A 120 9.03 -18.65 16.74
CA THR A 120 8.46 -19.91 17.28
C THR A 120 9.08 -21.14 16.61
N THR A 121 9.33 -21.10 15.30
CA THR A 121 9.96 -22.22 14.58
C THR A 121 11.42 -22.45 14.97
N VAL A 122 12.17 -21.40 15.30
CA VAL A 122 13.57 -21.54 15.75
C VAL A 122 13.68 -22.05 17.19
N ALA A 123 12.66 -21.80 18.02
CA ALA A 123 12.65 -22.21 19.43
C ALA A 123 12.11 -23.64 19.66
N ALA A 124 11.62 -24.31 18.62
CA ALA A 124 11.06 -25.67 18.66
C ALA A 124 11.99 -26.65 17.95
#